data_AF-A0AAV2VYA1-F1
#
_entry.id   AF-A0AAV2VYA1-F1
#
_cell.length_a   1.000
_cell.length_b   1.000
_cell.length_c   1.000
_cell.angle_alpha   90.00
_cell.angle_beta   90.00
_cell.angle_gamma   90.00
#
_symmetry.space_group_name_H-M   'P 1'
#
loop_
_entity.id
_entity.type
_entity.pdbx_description
1 polymer ?
#
loop_
_entity_poly.entity_id
_entity_poly.type
_entity_poly.pdbx_seq_one_letter_code
_entity_poly.pdbx_strand_id
1 'polypeptide(L)'
;MKVYGQKTIEVVVDRHCDICGVSVMFDLNGVQLEEVGELTANWGFGSKMDGITHHLDMCENCFQVALSALKDHRRCIVMFDGGQDLPDENFGVDCSHSTS
;
A
#
# COMPACT_ATOMS: atom_id res chain seq x y z
N MET A 1 26.89 39.52 9.52
CA MET A 1 27.45 38.20 9.88
C MET A 1 26.28 37.28 10.15
N LYS A 2 26.19 36.11 9.51
CA LYS A 2 25.10 35.14 9.75
C LYS A 2 25.60 34.07 10.71
N VAL A 3 24.78 33.73 11.71
CA VAL A 3 25.05 32.67 12.68
C VAL A 3 24.02 31.58 12.44
N TYR A 4 24.48 30.33 12.33
CA TYR A 4 23.64 29.16 12.08
C TYR A 4 23.69 28.25 13.29
N GLY A 5 22.56 27.62 13.62
CA GLY A 5 22.44 26.62 14.68
C GLY A 5 22.09 25.25 14.10
N GLN A 6 22.44 24.19 14.82
CA GLN A 6 22.02 22.83 14.46
C GLN A 6 20.61 22.55 14.98
N LYS A 7 19.82 21.83 14.18
CA LYS A 7 18.50 21.32 14.56
C LYS A 7 18.48 19.82 14.32
N THR A 8 18.13 19.06 15.35
CA THR A 8 17.82 17.62 15.21
C THR A 8 16.46 17.48 14.54
N ILE A 9 16.39 16.65 13.51
CA ILE A 9 15.13 16.28 12.86
C ILE A 9 14.92 14.78 13.05
N GLU A 10 13.67 14.38 13.20
CA GLU A 10 13.29 12.97 13.17
C GLU A 10 13.34 12.51 11.72
N VAL A 11 13.92 11.33 11.51
CA VAL A 11 14.02 10.67 10.22
C VAL A 11 13.52 9.25 10.37
N VAL A 12 12.80 8.76 9.37
CA VAL A 12 12.40 7.35 9.32
C VAL A 12 13.66 6.55 9.03
N VAL A 13 14.04 5.68 9.97
CA VAL A 13 15.22 4.81 9.84
C VAL A 13 14.87 3.40 9.39
N ASP A 14 13.61 3.00 9.60
CA ASP A 14 13.08 1.70 9.21
C ASP A 14 11.55 1.78 9.14
N ARG A 15 10.96 0.96 8.27
CA ARG A 15 9.51 0.77 8.14
C ARG A 15 9.24 -0.73 8.12
N HIS A 16 8.23 -1.17 8.85
CA HIS A 16 7.90 -2.58 8.99
C HIS A 16 6.52 -2.87 8.41
N CYS A 17 6.37 -4.05 7.80
CA CYS A 17 5.08 -4.56 7.37
C CYS A 17 4.16 -4.74 8.59
N ASP A 18 2.99 -4.12 8.57
CA ASP A 18 1.99 -4.17 9.65
C ASP A 18 1.38 -5.58 9.83
N ILE A 19 1.58 -6.47 8.86
CA ILE A 19 1.02 -7.82 8.88
C ILE A 19 2.00 -8.85 9.44
N CYS A 20 3.23 -8.89 8.91
CA CYS A 20 4.22 -9.90 9.28
C CYS A 20 5.38 -9.37 10.12
N GLY A 21 5.49 -8.04 10.27
CA GLY A 21 6.54 -7.39 11.05
C GLY A 21 7.94 -7.42 10.40
N VAL A 22 8.07 -7.81 9.14
CA VAL A 22 9.35 -7.76 8.40
C VAL A 22 9.59 -6.34 7.90
N SER A 23 10.84 -5.87 7.94
CA SER A 23 11.22 -4.57 7.36
C SER A 23 10.89 -4.55 5.86
N VAL A 24 10.32 -3.43 5.41
CA VAL A 24 10.08 -3.12 3.99
C VAL A 24 11.15 -2.18 3.42
N MET A 25 12.22 -1.96 4.18
CA MET A 25 13.39 -1.20 3.76
C MET A 25 14.57 -2.14 3.51
N PHE A 26 15.40 -1.82 2.52
CA PHE A 26 16.64 -2.55 2.28
C PHE A 26 17.75 -1.62 1.79
N ASP A 27 19.00 -2.00 2.04
CA ASP A 27 20.17 -1.28 1.54
C ASP A 27 20.62 -1.85 0.20
N LEU A 28 20.78 -0.98 -0.78
CA LEU A 28 21.41 -1.30 -2.05
C LEU A 28 22.55 -0.31 -2.32
N ASN A 29 23.78 -0.77 -2.10
CA ASN A 29 25.01 0.01 -2.30
C ASN A 29 25.07 1.30 -1.44
N GLY A 30 24.64 1.23 -0.18
CA GLY A 30 24.61 2.38 0.73
C GLY A 30 23.45 3.35 0.49
N VAL A 31 22.50 2.98 -0.38
CA VAL A 31 21.25 3.68 -0.60
C VAL A 31 20.14 2.88 0.04
N GLN A 32 19.43 3.48 0.98
CA GLN A 32 18.24 2.89 1.58
C GLN A 32 17.06 3.04 0.60
N LEU A 33 16.50 1.90 0.20
CA LEU A 33 15.34 1.79 -0.68
C LEU A 33 14.14 1.24 0.11
N GLU A 34 12.94 1.55 -0.36
CA GLU A 34 11.68 1.09 0.22
C GLU A 34 10.90 0.26 -0.80
N GLU A 35 10.48 -0.94 -0.40
CA GLU A 35 9.60 -1.83 -1.15
C GLU A 35 8.31 -2.04 -0.35
N VAL A 36 7.45 -1.03 -0.39
CA VAL A 36 6.22 -0.96 0.42
C VAL A 36 4.98 -0.84 -0.46
N GLY A 37 3.98 -1.67 -0.19
CA GLY A 37 2.61 -1.47 -0.66
C GLY A 37 1.78 -0.80 0.43
N GLU A 38 1.10 0.29 0.10
CA GLU A 38 0.27 1.04 1.05
C GLU A 38 -1.22 0.80 0.78
N LEU A 39 -1.99 0.44 1.81
CA LEU A 39 -3.45 0.44 1.77
C LEU A 39 -3.98 1.57 2.64
N THR A 40 -4.53 2.60 2.00
CA THR A 40 -5.06 3.78 2.69
C THR A 40 -6.54 3.99 2.41
N ALA A 41 -7.26 4.42 3.43
CA ALA A 41 -8.63 4.86 3.31
C ALA A 41 -8.87 6.05 4.23
N ASN A 42 -9.46 7.11 3.70
CA ASN A 42 -9.94 8.25 4.48
C ASN A 42 -11.45 8.36 4.26
N TRP A 43 -12.22 8.22 5.34
CA TRP A 43 -13.66 8.24 5.29
C TRP A 43 -14.20 9.63 5.65
N GLY A 44 -14.78 10.31 4.66
CA GLY A 44 -15.40 11.61 4.85
C GLY A 44 -16.79 11.56 5.48
N PHE A 45 -17.35 12.77 5.63
CA PHE A 45 -18.64 13.02 6.25
C PHE A 45 -19.78 12.17 5.66
N GLY A 46 -20.54 11.50 6.54
CA GLY A 46 -21.68 10.65 6.17
C GLY A 46 -21.34 9.17 5.95
N SER A 47 -20.07 8.78 6.06
CA SER A 47 -19.64 7.38 6.16
C SER A 47 -20.02 6.78 7.53
N LYS A 48 -20.22 5.46 7.60
CA LYS A 48 -20.30 4.74 8.90
C LYS A 48 -19.00 4.86 9.71
N MET A 49 -17.90 5.18 9.04
CA MET A 49 -16.57 5.35 9.61
C MET A 49 -16.10 6.80 9.47
N ASP A 50 -17.03 7.77 9.45
CA ASP A 50 -16.70 9.19 9.32
C ASP A 50 -15.60 9.63 10.30
N GLY A 51 -14.58 10.30 9.75
CA GLY A 51 -13.40 10.78 10.49
C GLY A 51 -12.35 9.71 10.77
N ILE A 52 -12.56 8.46 10.38
CA ILE A 52 -11.58 7.38 10.52
C ILE A 52 -10.69 7.34 9.28
N THR A 53 -9.39 7.24 9.52
CA THR A 53 -8.39 6.95 8.50
C THR A 53 -7.74 5.60 8.80
N HIS A 54 -7.66 4.74 7.80
CA HIS A 54 -6.84 3.53 7.83
C HIS A 54 -5.59 3.74 6.99
N HIS A 55 -4.48 3.22 7.47
CA HIS A 55 -3.22 3.13 6.75
C HIS A 55 -2.55 1.82 7.18
N LEU A 56 -2.10 1.04 6.21
CA LEU A 56 -1.33 -0.16 6.41
C LEU A 56 -0.14 -0.15 5.45
N ASP A 57 1.05 -0.38 6.00
CA ASP A 57 2.27 -0.67 5.27
C ASP A 57 2.44 -2.18 5.12
N MET A 58 2.64 -2.65 3.90
CA MET A 58 2.75 -4.09 3.62
C MET A 58 3.98 -4.39 2.78
N CYS A 59 4.66 -5.49 3.11
CA CYS A 59 5.62 -6.08 2.18
C CYS A 59 4.89 -6.69 0.97
N GLU A 60 5.61 -6.91 -0.11
CA GLU A 60 5.06 -7.43 -1.37
C GLU A 60 4.18 -8.69 -1.17
N ASN A 61 4.66 -9.65 -0.39
CA ASN A 61 3.93 -10.90 -0.17
C ASN A 61 2.60 -10.68 0.58
N CYS A 62 2.59 -9.82 1.60
CA CYS A 62 1.36 -9.49 2.33
C CYS A 62 0.40 -8.67 1.47
N PHE A 63 0.92 -7.79 0.62
CA PHE A 63 0.12 -7.05 -0.35
C PHE A 63 -0.55 -8.00 -1.37
N GLN A 64 0.18 -8.99 -1.90
CA GLN A 64 -0.39 -9.98 -2.83
C GLN A 64 -1.51 -10.82 -2.19
N VAL A 65 -1.41 -11.13 -0.89
CA VAL A 65 -2.49 -11.80 -0.15
C VAL A 65 -3.73 -10.90 -0.08
N ALA A 66 -3.56 -9.61 0.25
CA ALA A 66 -4.66 -8.65 0.28
C ALA A 66 -5.32 -8.50 -1.11
N LEU A 67 -4.50 -8.37 -2.16
CA LEU A 67 -4.98 -8.26 -3.53
C LEU A 67 -5.76 -9.50 -3.97
N SER A 68 -5.27 -10.70 -3.63
CA SER A 68 -5.95 -11.97 -3.92
C SER A 68 -7.32 -12.05 -3.24
N ALA A 69 -7.40 -11.66 -1.96
CA ALA A 69 -8.66 -11.64 -1.23
C ALA A 69 -9.68 -10.68 -1.87
N LEU A 70 -9.23 -9.51 -2.34
CA LEU A 70 -10.08 -8.55 -3.05
C LEU A 70 -10.52 -9.07 -4.43
N LYS A 71 -9.62 -9.75 -5.15
CA LYS A 71 -9.91 -10.39 -6.44
C LYS A 71 -10.99 -11.45 -6.28
N ASP A 72 -10.88 -12.29 -5.26
CA ASP A 72 -11.89 -13.32 -4.96
C ASP A 72 -13.22 -12.71 -4.51
N HIS A 73 -13.19 -11.66 -3.69
CA HIS A 73 -14.40 -10.94 -3.31
C HIS A 73 -15.12 -10.35 -4.53
N ARG A 74 -14.37 -9.74 -5.47
CA ARG A 74 -14.92 -9.23 -6.73
C ARG A 74 -15.53 -10.35 -7.56
N ARG A 75 -14.86 -11.49 -7.71
CA ARG A 75 -15.40 -12.67 -8.42
C ARG A 75 -16.75 -13.09 -7.85
N CYS A 76 -16.88 -13.20 -6.53
CA CYS A 76 -18.14 -13.57 -5.89
C CYS A 76 -19.28 -12.59 -6.19
N ILE A 77 -18.99 -11.31 -6.38
CA ILE A 77 -20.00 -10.29 -6.72
C ILE A 77 -20.50 -10.45 -8.15
N VAL A 78 -19.60 -10.69 -9.12
CA VAL A 78 -19.94 -10.65 -10.55
C VAL A 78 -20.15 -12.00 -11.20
N MET A 79 -19.87 -13.12 -10.51
CA MET A 79 -19.89 -14.47 -11.11
C MET A 79 -21.19 -14.87 -11.83
N PHE A 80 -22.33 -14.28 -11.45
CA PHE A 80 -23.64 -14.55 -12.08
C PHE A 80 -24.14 -13.40 -12.96
N ASP A 81 -23.36 -12.33 -13.10
CA ASP A 81 -23.68 -11.19 -13.94
C ASP A 81 -22.99 -11.32 -15.30
N GLY A 82 -23.73 -11.77 -16.31
CA GLY A 82 -23.22 -11.95 -17.67
C GLY A 82 -22.82 -10.65 -18.38
N GLY A 83 -23.05 -9.48 -17.78
CA GLY A 83 -22.63 -8.17 -18.29
C GLY A 83 -21.38 -7.60 -17.62
N GLN A 84 -20.72 -8.34 -16.74
CA GLN A 84 -19.52 -7.89 -16.01
C GLN A 84 -18.37 -8.89 -16.18
N ASP A 85 -17.18 -8.37 -16.46
CA ASP A 85 -15.98 -9.20 -16.59
C ASP A 85 -15.47 -9.69 -15.23
N LEU A 86 -14.95 -10.92 -15.23
CA LEU A 86 -14.22 -11.49 -14.09
C LEU A 86 -12.86 -10.77 -13.95
N PRO A 87 -12.38 -10.55 -12.72
CA PRO A 87 -11.07 -9.94 -12.52
C PRO A 87 -9.95 -10.89 -12.99
N ASP A 88 -9.05 -10.36 -13.81
CA ASP A 88 -7.96 -11.05 -14.48
C ASP A 88 -6.61 -10.79 -13.79
N GLU A 89 -5.50 -11.14 -14.44
CA GLU A 89 -4.15 -10.93 -13.91
C GLU A 89 -3.74 -9.46 -13.80
N ASN A 90 -4.46 -8.55 -14.45
CA ASN A 90 -4.22 -7.11 -14.39
C ASN A 90 -5.05 -6.42 -13.30
N PHE A 91 -5.78 -7.18 -12.48
CA PHE A 91 -6.60 -6.62 -11.41
C PHE A 91 -5.77 -5.79 -10.43
N GLY A 92 -5.99 -4.47 -10.42
CA GLY A 92 -5.27 -3.54 -9.56
C GLY A 92 -3.91 -3.08 -10.09
N VAL A 93 -3.51 -3.49 -11.30
CA VAL A 93 -2.26 -3.05 -11.95
C VAL A 93 -2.46 -1.68 -12.59
N ASP A 94 -1.61 -0.71 -12.26
CA ASP A 94 -1.57 0.57 -12.94
C ASP A 94 -0.63 0.51 -14.15
N CYS A 95 -1.23 0.34 -15.34
CA CYS A 95 -0.50 0.26 -16.61
C CYS A 95 0.31 1.53 -16.93
N SER A 96 0.05 2.67 -16.29
CA SER A 96 0.82 3.91 -16.52
C SER A 96 2.17 3.94 -15.80
N HIS A 97 2.35 3.07 -14.80
CA HIS A 97 3.54 3.00 -13.95
C HIS A 97 4.20 1.61 -13.92
N SER A 98 3.67 0.64 -14.68
CA SER A 98 4.20 -0.72 -14.77
C SER A 98 5.23 -0.82 -15.92
N THR A 99 6.49 -1.15 -15.60
CA THR A 99 7.47 -1.51 -16.63
C THR A 99 7.25 -2.95 -17.08
N SER A 100 7.14 -3.15 -18.39
CA SER A 100 6.97 -4.45 -19.07
C SER A 100 8.08 -5.44 -18.78
#